data_AF-A0A1E4HMH6-F1
#
_entry.id   AF-A0A1E4HMH6-F1
#
_cell.length_a   1.000
_cell.length_b   1.000
_cell.length_c   1.000
_cell.angle_alpha   90.00
_cell.angle_beta   90.00
_cell.angle_gamma   90.00
#
_symmetry.space_group_name_H-M   'P 1'
#
loop_
_entity.id
_entity.type
_entity.pdbx_description
1 polymer ?
#
loop_
_entity_poly.entity_id
_entity_poly.type
_entity_poly.pdbx_seq_one_letter_code
_entity_poly.pdbx_strand_id
1 'polypeptide(L)' 'MRGDPEIISLLNEQLTSELTAINQYFLHAKMQQNWGLTKLAAYTRAESIDEMRHAEKITDRILFLEGLPNYQ' A
#
# COMPACT_ATOMS: atom_id res chain seq x y z
N MET A 1 -4.49 -18.75 13.31
CA MET A 1 -4.36 -18.31 14.73
C MET A 1 -5.39 -17.21 14.90
N ARG A 2 -6.42 -17.37 15.73
CA ARG A 2 -7.44 -16.33 15.87
C ARG A 2 -6.84 -15.07 16.51
N GLY A 3 -6.77 -13.98 15.74
CA GLY A 3 -6.25 -12.69 16.20
C GLY A 3 -7.23 -11.87 17.01
N ASP A 4 -6.70 -10.83 17.66
CA ASP A 4 -7.50 -9.82 18.35
C ASP A 4 -8.24 -8.94 17.31
N PRO A 5 -9.57 -8.74 17.45
CA PRO A 5 -10.34 -7.90 16.53
C PRO A 5 -9.85 -6.45 16.40
N GLU A 6 -9.35 -5.84 17.48
CA GLU A 6 -8.84 -4.46 17.47
C GLU A 6 -7.56 -4.37 16.63
N ILE A 7 -6.66 -5.34 16.77
CA ILE A 7 -5.44 -5.43 15.96
C ILE A 7 -5.78 -5.65 14.49
N ILE A 8 -6.77 -6.49 14.17
CA ILE A 8 -7.23 -6.70 12.78
C ILE A 8 -7.82 -5.40 12.21
N SER A 9 -8.54 -4.61 13.01
CA SER A 9 -9.06 -3.30 12.58
C SER A 9 -7.94 -2.32 12.26
N LEU A 10 -6.94 -2.20 13.14
CA LEU A 10 -5.78 -1.32 12.92
C LEU A 10 -4.95 -1.74 11.70
N LEU A 11 -4.78 -3.05 11.49
CA LEU A 11 -4.11 -3.56 10.29
C LEU A 11 -4.88 -3.21 9.02
N ASN A 12 -6.22 -3.25 9.04
CA ASN A 12 -7.03 -2.81 7.90
C ASN A 12 -6.93 -1.30 7.66
N GLU A 13 -6.89 -0.48 8.71
CA GLU A 13 -6.65 0.96 8.57
C GLU A 13 -5.28 1.25 7.94
N GLN A 14 -4.24 0.53 8.36
CA GLN A 14 -2.91 0.63 7.75
C GLN A 14 -2.95 0.15 6.29
N LEU A 15 -3.64 -0.95 5.98
CA LEU A 15 -3.81 -1.45 4.62
C LEU A 15 -4.44 -0.39 3.71
N THR A 16 -5.50 0.28 4.15
CA THR A 16 -6.11 1.40 3.40
C THR A 16 -5.12 2.54 3.17
N SER A 17 -4.25 2.83 4.13
CA SER A 17 -3.20 3.84 4.00
C SER A 17 -2.18 3.44 2.92
N GLU A 18 -1.73 2.19 2.90
CA GLU A 18 -0.82 1.70 1.84
C GLU A 18 -1.48 1.73 0.46
N LEU A 19 -2.75 1.31 0.35
CA LEU A 19 -3.50 1.37 -0.91
C LEU A 19 -3.65 2.80 -1.44
N THR A 20 -3.83 3.76 -0.52
CA THR A 20 -3.85 5.19 -0.86
C THR A 20 -2.47 5.65 -1.35
N ALA A 21 -1.41 5.28 -0.65
CA ALA A 21 -0.03 5.63 -1.02
C ALA A 21 0.38 5.06 -2.38
N ILE A 22 0.04 3.78 -2.67
CA ILE A 22 0.25 3.12 -3.96
C ILE A 22 -0.32 3.98 -5.09
N ASN A 23 -1.60 4.35 -4.98
CA ASN A 23 -2.29 5.13 -6.01
C ASN A 23 -1.74 6.54 -6.14
N GLN A 24 -1.46 7.20 -5.02
CA GLN A 24 -0.89 8.54 -4.99
C GLN A 24 0.49 8.58 -5.67
N TYR A 25 1.41 7.70 -5.26
CA TYR A 25 2.75 7.65 -5.85
C TYR A 25 2.72 7.21 -7.31
N PHE A 26 1.82 6.30 -7.69
CA PHE A 26 1.65 5.95 -9.09
C PHE A 26 1.25 7.16 -9.94
N LEU A 27 0.24 7.91 -9.50
CA LEU A 27 -0.20 9.13 -10.20
C LEU A 27 0.91 10.18 -10.25
N HIS A 28 1.58 10.44 -9.12
CA HIS A 28 2.69 11.38 -9.06
C HIS A 28 3.82 11.00 -10.02
N ALA A 29 4.20 9.73 -10.11
CA ALA A 29 5.21 9.27 -11.05
C ALA A 29 4.81 9.56 -12.51
N LYS A 30 3.52 9.37 -12.86
CA LYS A 30 3.01 9.68 -14.22
C LYS A 30 3.03 11.19 -14.50
N MET A 31 2.67 12.01 -13.51
CA MET A 31 2.72 13.48 -13.63
C MET A 31 4.16 13.98 -13.80
N GLN A 32 5.09 13.50 -12.96
CA GLN A 32 6.51 13.84 -13.02
C GLN A 32 7.13 13.44 -14.36
N GLN A 33 6.79 12.25 -14.88
CA GLN A 33 7.23 11.80 -16.20
C GLN A 33 6.72 12.74 -17.29
N ASN A 34 5.44 13.14 -17.24
CA ASN A 34 4.85 14.08 -18.19
C ASN A 34 5.51 15.47 -18.13
N TRP A 35 5.97 15.91 -16.96
CA TRP A 35 6.71 17.16 -16.79
C TRP A 35 8.21 17.06 -17.17
N GLY A 36 8.68 15.91 -17.63
CA GLY A 36 10.08 15.69 -18.00
C GLY A 36 11.03 15.43 -16.83
N LEU A 37 10.52 15.27 -15.60
CA LEU A 37 11.30 14.97 -14.39
C LEU A 37 11.59 13.47 -14.27
N THR A 38 12.21 12.88 -15.30
CA THR A 38 12.30 11.41 -15.49
C THR A 38 13.00 10.65 -14.37
N LYS A 39 14.05 11.23 -13.75
CA LYS A 39 14.73 10.63 -12.59
C LYS A 39 13.82 10.55 -11.37
N LEU A 40 13.07 11.63 -11.09
CA LEU A 40 12.13 11.67 -9.97
C LEU A 40 10.96 10.71 -10.22
N ALA A 41 10.44 10.68 -11.45
CA ALA A 41 9.39 9.76 -11.86
C ALA A 41 9.78 8.29 -11.64
N ALA A 42 11.01 7.90 -12.00
CA ALA A 42 11.50 6.55 -11.77
C ALA A 42 11.59 6.21 -10.27
N TYR A 43 12.07 7.15 -9.45
CA TYR A 43 12.13 7.00 -8.00
C TYR A 43 10.72 6.87 -7.39
N THR A 44 9.81 7.80 -7.66
CA THR A 44 8.44 7.76 -7.14
C THR A 44 7.67 6.53 -7.63
N ARG A 45 7.97 6.02 -8.84
CA ARG A 45 7.40 4.75 -9.31
C ARG A 45 7.89 3.55 -8.50
N ALA A 46 9.17 3.54 -8.10
CA ALA A 46 9.71 2.50 -7.23
C ALA A 46 9.04 2.53 -5.85
N GLU A 47 8.87 3.72 -5.26
CA GLU A 47 8.14 3.87 -3.99
C GLU A 47 6.70 3.32 -4.07
N SER A 48 5.96 3.61 -5.15
CA SER A 48 4.63 3.03 -5.39
C SER A 48 4.64 1.48 -5.39
N ILE A 49 5.72 0.85 -5.84
CA ILE A 49 5.89 -0.61 -5.82
C ILE A 49 6.29 -1.10 -4.42
N ASP A 50 7.08 -0.33 -3.69
CA ASP A 50 7.43 -0.66 -2.30
C ASP A 50 6.20 -0.63 -1.39
N GLU A 51 5.29 0.32 -1.57
CA GLU A 51 4.01 0.31 -0.84
C GLU A 51 3.12 -0.88 -1.23
N MET A 52 3.19 -1.39 -2.47
CA MET A 52 2.53 -2.65 -2.83
C MET A 52 3.06 -3.84 -2.02
N ARG A 53 4.36 -3.85 -1.70
CA ARG A 53 4.98 -4.89 -0.85
C ARG A 53 4.59 -4.71 0.62
N HIS A 54 4.38 -3.48 1.08
CA HIS A 54 3.83 -3.24 2.43
C HIS A 54 2.39 -3.72 2.54
N ALA A 55 1.54 -3.39 1.57
CA ALA A 55 0.16 -3.88 1.50
C ALA A 55 0.11 -5.43 1.47
N GLU A 56 0.99 -6.09 0.70
CA GLU A 56 1.10 -7.55 0.68
C GLU A 56 1.40 -8.14 2.07
N LYS A 57 2.41 -7.61 2.78
CA LYS A 57 2.77 -8.06 4.14
C LYS A 57 1.63 -7.89 5.14
N ILE A 58 0.90 -6.78 5.05
CA ILE A 58 -0.23 -6.50 5.94
C ILE A 58 -1.39 -7.46 5.64
N THR A 59 -1.71 -7.68 4.37
CA THR A 59 -2.72 -8.64 3.91
C THR A 59 -2.41 -10.04 4.41
N ASP A 60 -1.18 -10.51 4.22
CA ASP A 60 -0.72 -11.81 4.74
C ASP A 60 -0.89 -11.90 6.25
N ARG A 61 -0.59 -10.82 6.97
CA ARG A 61 -0.74 -10.79 8.43
C ARG A 61 -2.21 -10.84 8.85
N ILE A 62 -3.11 -10.12 8.19
CA ILE A 62 -4.55 -10.16 8.45
C ILE A 62 -5.09 -11.58 8.20
N LEU A 63 -4.73 -12.21 7.09
CA LEU A 63 -5.14 -13.57 6.75
C LEU A 63 -4.62 -14.61 7.76
N PHE A 64 -3.36 -14.49 8.18
CA PHE A 64 -2.78 -15.35 9.23
C PHE A 64 -3.55 -15.27 10.56
N LEU A 65 -4.09 -14.08 10.85
CA LEU A 65 -4.92 -13.80 12.02
C LEU A 65 -6.40 -14.20 11.85
N GLU A 66 -6.74 -14.88 10.75
CA GLU A 66 -8.10 -15.28 10.37
C GLU A 66 -9.06 -14.09 10.19
N GLY A 67 -8.52 -12.91 9.87
CA GLY A 67 -9.28 -11.72 9.49
C GLY A 67 -9.52 -11.63 7.98
N LEU A 68 -10.40 -10.71 7.57
CA LEU A 68 -10.64 -10.39 6.16
C LEU A 68 -9.96 -9.06 5.81
N PRO A 69 -8.97 -9.06 4.90
CA PRO A 69 -8.35 -7.83 4.40
C PRO A 69 -9.35 -6.99 3.61
N ASN A 70 -9.41 -5.69 3.89
CA ASN A 70 -10.29 -4.74 3.22
C ASN A 70 -9.54 -3.97 2.14
N TYR A 71 -9.96 -4.15 0.88
CA TYR A 71 -9.46 -3.45 -0.29
C TYR A 71 -10.49 -2.45 -0.87
N GLN A 72 -11.56 -2.16 -0.13
CA GLN A 72 -12.60 -1.19 -0.51
C GLN A 72 -12.28 0.20 0.04
#